data_AF-A0A817L4Y0-F1
#
_entry.id   AF-A0A817L4Y0-F1
#
_cell.length_a   1.000
_cell.length_b   1.000
_cell.length_c   1.000
_cell.angle_alpha   90.00
_cell.angle_beta   90.00
_cell.angle_gamma   90.00
#
_symmetry.space_group_name_H-M   'P 1'
#
loop_
_entity.id
_entity.type
_entity.pdbx_description
1 polymer ?
#
loop_
_entity_poly.entity_id
_entity_poly.type
_entity_poly.pdbx_seq_one_letter_code
_entity_poly.pdbx_strand_id
1 'polypeptide(L)'
;MDKLDTETYFEFKTYEEFRKERMKLNYDSTLKLWYSLPNCLPTTDNNLVRRQTPKQQLARLRKMKFFAVYCTLFKKTFLKKKIHAKGFQLLNETLNVPTLRDESLYSIYQAMGRITTEFLDKGQRYDETISYEELFKAGRTVGFMIAFQIQLNLSLSLTDSIFGYNMLYPYTDDLVDCNDISREAKADFAKIFHERLLIGEPTYDPTVHFDGKQSNVSELNLPSSLQSQANRIVKMFDMVKFIENDWRRGSEYEGVYMSLATIHESQMKSTLQHARAEDDYVPTMTQVEQVSAEKGGASLIAAGFLIEGRLTRAKMAYLEYLGFGLQLLADLQDVKEDMKNNHRTIFTQTLAEGRTLDEPIARLIQYCYCAPAHEQFSDDQRIVSDRKTGVTLAQYIRASMMMFSIVLVLEAASRLPEYYSEEFYRELSSLSPITFNDLKPAHVEERIWAIVRNQWF
;
A
#
# COMPACT_ATOMS: atom_id res chain seq x y z
N MET A 1 14.97 -12.77 -16.42
CA MET A 1 13.61 -12.66 -16.99
C MET A 1 13.71 -11.79 -18.22
N ASP A 2 13.09 -12.20 -19.33
CA ASP A 2 13.01 -11.39 -20.55
C ASP A 2 12.28 -10.07 -20.30
N LYS A 3 12.56 -9.03 -21.08
CA LYS A 3 11.85 -7.75 -20.97
C LYS A 3 10.37 -7.96 -21.29
N LEU A 4 9.49 -7.60 -20.36
CA LEU A 4 8.05 -7.62 -20.56
C LEU A 4 7.62 -6.48 -21.48
N ASP A 5 6.53 -6.69 -22.24
CA ASP A 5 5.96 -5.67 -23.13
C ASP A 5 5.53 -4.43 -22.33
N THR A 6 5.97 -3.26 -22.80
CA THR A 6 5.76 -1.95 -22.19
C THR A 6 4.83 -1.05 -23.01
N GLU A 7 4.46 -1.44 -24.24
CA GLU A 7 3.72 -0.59 -25.18
C GLU A 7 2.27 -1.02 -25.38
N THR A 8 1.97 -2.32 -25.24
CA THR A 8 0.61 -2.84 -25.44
C THR A 8 -0.19 -2.86 -24.13
N TYR A 9 -1.30 -2.12 -24.09
CA TYR A 9 -2.30 -2.26 -23.03
C TYR A 9 -3.04 -3.58 -23.16
N PHE A 10 -3.36 -4.22 -22.03
CA PHE A 10 -4.20 -5.41 -22.08
C PHE A 10 -5.66 -5.06 -22.34
N GLU A 11 -6.26 -5.79 -23.27
CA GLU A 11 -7.71 -5.95 -23.37
C GLU A 11 -8.03 -7.37 -22.90
N PHE A 12 -8.76 -7.48 -21.79
CA PHE A 12 -9.25 -8.75 -21.28
C PHE A 12 -10.68 -8.94 -21.75
N LYS A 13 -11.02 -10.08 -22.33
CA LYS A 13 -12.39 -10.33 -22.82
C LYS A 13 -13.28 -10.91 -21.73
N THR A 14 -12.68 -11.48 -20.68
CA THR A 14 -13.40 -12.08 -19.56
C THR A 14 -12.65 -11.90 -18.24
N TYR A 15 -13.40 -11.94 -17.13
CA TYR A 15 -12.82 -11.91 -15.78
C TYR A 15 -11.85 -13.07 -15.52
N GLU A 16 -12.15 -14.26 -16.07
CA GLU A 16 -11.29 -15.45 -15.88
C GLU A 16 -9.96 -15.32 -16.63
N GLU A 17 -9.94 -14.69 -17.81
CA GLU A 17 -8.69 -14.36 -18.51
C GLU A 17 -7.84 -13.38 -17.70
N PHE A 18 -8.45 -12.30 -17.18
CA PHE A 18 -7.79 -11.34 -16.30
C PHE A 18 -7.16 -12.04 -15.10
N ARG A 19 -7.94 -12.87 -14.41
CA ARG A 19 -7.50 -13.61 -13.23
C ARG A 19 -6.32 -14.54 -13.52
N LYS A 20 -6.40 -15.33 -14.58
CA LYS A 20 -5.31 -16.27 -14.97
C LYS A 20 -4.02 -15.54 -15.29
N GLU A 21 -4.09 -14.46 -16.07
CA GLU A 21 -2.91 -13.67 -16.41
C GLU A 21 -2.30 -13.03 -15.17
N ARG A 22 -3.14 -12.49 -14.27
CA ARG A 22 -2.71 -11.95 -12.98
C ARG A 22 -2.00 -12.99 -12.13
N MET A 23 -2.57 -14.19 -11.97
CA MET A 23 -1.94 -15.27 -11.19
C MET A 23 -0.58 -15.68 -11.77
N LYS A 24 -0.47 -15.74 -13.10
CA LYS A 24 0.81 -16.00 -13.76
C LYS A 24 1.83 -14.89 -13.47
N LEU A 25 1.42 -13.62 -13.60
CA LEU A 25 2.27 -12.48 -13.32
C LEU A 25 2.70 -12.44 -11.85
N ASN A 26 1.79 -12.68 -10.91
CA ASN A 26 2.09 -12.78 -9.49
C ASN A 26 3.16 -13.85 -9.25
N TYR A 27 3.00 -15.06 -9.80
CA TYR A 27 4.03 -16.09 -9.64
C TYR A 27 5.38 -15.67 -10.24
N ASP A 28 5.38 -15.23 -11.50
CA ASP A 28 6.60 -14.93 -12.26
C ASP A 28 7.38 -13.75 -11.67
N SER A 29 6.69 -12.66 -11.28
CA SER A 29 7.31 -11.42 -10.79
C SER A 29 7.54 -11.38 -9.29
N THR A 30 6.79 -12.18 -8.52
CA THR A 30 6.72 -12.05 -7.05
C THR A 30 7.18 -13.32 -6.36
N LEU A 31 6.39 -14.40 -6.42
CA LEU A 31 6.65 -15.61 -5.62
C LEU A 31 7.92 -16.34 -6.06
N LYS A 32 8.17 -16.45 -7.36
CA LYS A 32 9.39 -17.06 -7.89
C LYS A 32 10.64 -16.33 -7.41
N LEU A 33 10.58 -15.00 -7.38
CA LEU A 33 11.65 -14.18 -6.83
C LEU A 33 11.79 -14.44 -5.33
N TRP A 34 10.71 -14.30 -4.56
CA TRP A 34 10.68 -14.53 -3.11
C TRP A 34 11.33 -15.86 -2.71
N TYR A 35 10.98 -16.97 -3.38
CA TYR A 35 11.54 -18.28 -3.09
C TYR A 35 13.01 -18.44 -3.47
N SER A 36 13.52 -17.60 -4.37
CA SER A 36 14.93 -17.61 -4.78
C SER A 36 15.84 -16.76 -3.91
N LEU A 37 15.27 -15.90 -3.06
CA LEU A 37 16.05 -14.95 -2.27
C LEU A 37 16.76 -15.64 -1.09
N PRO A 38 17.98 -15.20 -0.72
CA PRO A 38 18.68 -15.71 0.44
C PRO A 38 17.94 -15.45 1.76
N ASN A 39 18.13 -16.33 2.74
CA ASN A 39 17.64 -16.16 4.12
C ASN A 39 18.61 -15.35 5.01
N CYS A 40 19.59 -14.68 4.42
CA CYS A 40 20.59 -13.88 5.12
C CYS A 40 20.52 -12.41 4.70
N LEU A 41 20.98 -11.52 5.58
CA LEU A 41 21.02 -10.09 5.30
C LEU A 41 21.91 -9.80 4.08
N PRO A 42 21.60 -8.77 3.29
CA PRO A 42 22.44 -8.38 2.16
C PRO A 42 23.86 -8.00 2.63
N THR A 43 24.87 -8.38 1.85
CA THR A 43 26.28 -8.10 2.18
C THR A 43 26.57 -6.59 2.22
N THR A 44 27.50 -6.17 3.08
CA THR A 44 27.83 -4.75 3.36
C THR A 44 28.41 -3.96 2.19
N ASP A 45 28.81 -4.63 1.11
CA ASP A 45 29.28 -3.98 -0.12
C ASP A 45 28.12 -3.41 -0.96
N ASN A 46 26.88 -3.79 -0.64
CA ASN A 46 25.71 -3.06 -1.09
C ASN A 46 25.66 -1.72 -0.35
N ASN A 47 25.96 -0.64 -1.07
CA ASN A 47 26.22 0.71 -0.55
C ASN A 47 25.19 1.22 0.50
N LEU A 48 23.96 0.70 0.50
CA LEU A 48 22.86 1.05 1.41
C LEU A 48 22.99 0.48 2.83
N VAL A 49 23.73 -0.62 3.00
CA VAL A 49 23.76 -1.46 4.20
C VAL A 49 25.17 -1.47 4.83
N ARG A 50 25.93 -0.39 4.65
CA ARG A 50 27.23 -0.24 5.35
C ARG A 50 27.00 -0.16 6.86
N ARG A 51 27.64 -1.05 7.62
CA ARG A 51 27.72 -0.98 9.09
C ARG A 51 28.03 0.45 9.53
N GLN A 52 27.13 1.04 10.31
CA GLN A 52 27.26 2.44 10.71
C GLN A 52 27.89 2.54 12.10
N THR A 53 28.76 3.53 12.28
CA THR A 53 29.26 3.84 13.63
C THR A 53 28.16 4.49 14.48
N PRO A 54 28.15 4.33 15.82
CA PRO A 54 27.17 4.98 16.70
C PRO A 54 27.10 6.50 16.52
N LYS A 55 28.22 7.15 16.18
CA LYS A 55 28.29 8.59 15.89
C LYS A 55 27.57 8.96 14.59
N GLN A 56 27.65 8.12 13.56
CA GLN A 56 26.91 8.29 12.30
C GLN A 56 25.41 8.03 12.50
N GLN A 57 25.04 7.01 13.28
CA GLN A 57 23.65 6.71 13.64
C GLN A 57 23.02 7.88 14.43
N LEU A 58 23.69 8.42 15.44
CA LEU A 58 23.20 9.55 16.24
C LEU A 58 23.06 10.85 15.41
N ALA A 59 23.99 11.11 14.50
CA ALA A 59 23.91 12.24 13.58
C ALA A 59 22.76 12.10 12.57
N ARG A 60 22.44 10.87 12.14
CA ARG A 60 21.29 10.55 11.28
C ARG A 60 19.97 10.57 12.02
N LEU A 61 19.89 10.04 13.23
CA LEU A 61 18.74 10.14 14.12
C LEU A 61 18.31 11.57 14.39
N ARG A 62 19.25 12.50 14.59
CA ARG A 62 18.95 13.93 14.72
C ARG A 62 18.35 14.51 13.43
N LYS A 63 18.73 14.01 12.26
CA LYS A 63 18.25 14.45 10.94
C LYS A 63 16.92 13.78 10.54
N MET A 64 16.71 12.51 10.88
CA MET A 64 15.47 11.75 10.65
C MET A 64 14.38 12.09 11.64
N LYS A 65 14.72 12.32 12.93
CA LYS A 65 13.78 12.95 13.87
C LYS A 65 13.36 14.31 13.33
N PHE A 66 14.26 15.09 12.72
CA PHE A 66 13.91 16.34 12.04
C PHE A 66 13.00 16.13 10.84
N PHE A 67 13.18 15.07 10.03
CA PHE A 67 12.31 14.71 8.90
C PHE A 67 10.90 14.26 9.33
N ALA A 68 10.80 13.38 10.34
CA ALA A 68 9.53 12.96 10.92
C ALA A 68 8.82 14.11 11.64
N VAL A 69 9.58 14.96 12.36
CA VAL A 69 9.18 16.27 12.93
C VAL A 69 8.77 17.23 11.81
N TYR A 70 9.39 17.21 10.64
CA TYR A 70 9.15 18.14 9.53
C TYR A 70 7.93 17.77 8.68
N CYS A 71 7.67 16.47 8.48
CA CYS A 71 6.38 15.99 7.96
C CYS A 71 5.23 16.35 8.91
N THR A 72 5.55 16.54 10.19
CA THR A 72 4.58 16.88 11.23
C THR A 72 4.54 18.39 11.59
N LEU A 73 5.55 19.21 11.33
CA LEU A 73 5.64 20.57 11.92
C LEU A 73 5.88 21.70 10.90
N PHE A 74 4.85 22.54 10.72
CA PHE A 74 4.88 24.01 10.53
C PHE A 74 4.61 24.70 9.16
N LYS A 75 3.38 25.26 9.13
CA LYS A 75 2.90 26.59 8.69
C LYS A 75 3.93 27.66 8.26
N LYS A 76 3.72 28.21 7.06
CA LYS A 76 4.01 29.58 6.51
C LYS A 76 5.41 30.24 6.68
N THR A 77 5.96 30.72 5.54
CA THR A 77 6.89 31.87 5.26
C THR A 77 8.06 31.59 4.31
N PHE A 78 8.52 32.63 3.61
CA PHE A 78 9.27 32.61 2.33
C PHE A 78 10.77 32.24 2.42
N LEU A 79 11.36 32.22 3.63
CA LEU A 79 12.76 31.77 3.86
C LEU A 79 12.94 30.23 3.76
N LYS A 80 11.86 29.50 3.47
CA LYS A 80 11.73 28.03 3.53
C LYS A 80 12.33 27.24 2.37
N LYS A 81 12.39 27.79 1.15
CA LYS A 81 12.70 27.01 -0.07
C LYS A 81 14.06 26.29 -0.04
N LYS A 82 15.11 26.95 0.46
CA LYS A 82 16.50 26.47 0.41
C LYS A 82 16.90 25.53 1.56
N ILE A 83 16.14 25.56 2.66
CA ILE A 83 16.40 24.73 3.86
C ILE A 83 15.67 23.39 3.75
N HIS A 84 14.43 23.41 3.21
CA HIS A 84 13.57 22.24 3.03
C HIS A 84 14.25 21.17 2.16
N ALA A 85 14.84 21.59 1.05
CA ALA A 85 15.40 20.65 0.12
C ALA A 85 16.83 20.19 0.43
N LYS A 86 17.62 20.99 1.16
CA LYS A 86 18.88 20.52 1.77
C LYS A 86 18.66 19.38 2.77
N GLY A 87 17.54 19.38 3.51
CA GLY A 87 17.19 18.28 4.42
C GLY A 87 16.90 16.97 3.69
N PHE A 88 16.16 17.04 2.57
CA PHE A 88 15.90 15.89 1.71
C PHE A 88 17.14 15.42 0.97
N GLN A 89 17.95 16.33 0.42
CA GLN A 89 19.23 15.98 -0.18
C GLN A 89 20.09 15.17 0.79
N LEU A 90 20.14 15.60 2.06
CA LEU A 90 20.89 14.93 3.10
C LEU A 90 20.29 13.57 3.53
N LEU A 91 18.97 13.41 3.45
CA LEU A 91 18.27 12.13 3.64
C LEU A 91 18.53 11.19 2.47
N ASN A 92 18.49 11.70 1.24
CA ASN A 92 18.73 10.94 0.02
C ASN A 92 20.19 10.48 -0.07
N GLU A 93 21.14 11.39 0.18
CA GLU A 93 22.57 11.05 0.35
C GLU A 93 22.78 10.05 1.51
N THR A 94 21.95 10.12 2.55
CA THR A 94 22.00 9.19 3.69
C THR A 94 21.50 7.80 3.31
N LEU A 95 20.48 7.71 2.46
CA LEU A 95 19.80 6.49 2.05
C LEU A 95 20.25 6.04 0.65
N ASN A 96 21.38 6.53 0.13
CA ASN A 96 21.82 6.44 -1.28
C ASN A 96 20.69 6.49 -2.33
N VAL A 97 19.64 7.26 -2.06
CA VAL A 97 18.64 7.59 -3.05
C VAL A 97 19.28 8.60 -3.99
N PRO A 98 19.09 8.46 -5.32
CA PRO A 98 19.52 9.47 -6.28
C PRO A 98 19.10 10.89 -5.86
N THR A 99 19.87 11.93 -6.22
CA THR A 99 19.52 13.31 -5.84
C THR A 99 18.62 13.97 -6.90
N LEU A 100 17.59 14.69 -6.45
CA LEU A 100 16.71 15.51 -7.29
C LEU A 100 16.81 16.99 -6.92
N ARG A 101 16.31 17.86 -7.79
CA ARG A 101 16.22 19.30 -7.50
C ARG A 101 15.20 19.62 -6.41
N ASP A 102 15.60 20.56 -5.57
CA ASP A 102 14.84 21.17 -4.48
C ASP A 102 13.42 21.61 -4.86
N GLU A 103 13.27 22.23 -6.02
CA GLU A 103 11.99 22.79 -6.48
C GLU A 103 10.98 21.69 -6.83
N SER A 104 11.44 20.56 -7.39
CA SER A 104 10.59 19.42 -7.73
C SER A 104 10.08 18.69 -6.48
N LEU A 105 10.90 18.57 -5.44
CA LEU A 105 10.48 17.95 -4.18
C LEU A 105 9.44 18.82 -3.44
N TYR A 106 9.61 20.13 -3.50
CA TYR A 106 8.71 21.06 -2.84
C TYR A 106 7.30 21.06 -3.46
N SER A 107 7.20 21.04 -4.79
CA SER A 107 5.90 20.99 -5.48
C SER A 107 5.16 19.68 -5.18
N ILE A 108 5.86 18.55 -5.13
CA ILE A 108 5.31 17.25 -4.74
C ILE A 108 4.72 17.31 -3.33
N TYR A 109 5.47 17.86 -2.37
CA TYR A 109 5.00 17.98 -0.98
C TYR A 109 3.74 18.85 -0.86
N GLN A 110 3.70 19.99 -1.56
CA GLN A 110 2.50 20.82 -1.58
C GLN A 110 1.29 20.08 -2.16
N ALA A 111 1.50 19.32 -3.24
CA ALA A 111 0.45 18.52 -3.85
C ALA A 111 -0.07 17.44 -2.90
N MET A 112 0.82 16.72 -2.21
CA MET A 112 0.43 15.73 -1.20
C MET A 112 -0.43 16.35 -0.09
N GLY A 113 0.01 17.45 0.51
CA GLY A 113 -0.76 18.11 1.57
C GLY A 113 -2.14 18.59 1.12
N ARG A 114 -2.23 19.12 -0.11
CA ARG A 114 -3.51 19.52 -0.72
C ARG A 114 -4.43 18.33 -0.96
N ILE A 115 -3.92 17.25 -1.57
CA ILE A 115 -4.69 16.04 -1.88
C ILE A 115 -5.19 15.37 -0.60
N THR A 116 -4.36 15.29 0.45
CA THR A 116 -4.78 14.76 1.74
C THR A 116 -5.89 15.61 2.36
N THR A 117 -5.77 16.94 2.34
CA THR A 117 -6.82 17.84 2.84
C THR A 117 -8.13 17.65 2.06
N GLU A 118 -8.04 17.61 0.73
CA GLU A 118 -9.17 17.40 -0.16
C GLU A 118 -9.86 16.05 0.09
N PHE A 119 -9.10 14.98 0.34
CA PHE A 119 -9.62 13.66 0.67
C PHE A 119 -10.42 13.67 1.97
N LEU A 120 -9.85 14.27 3.04
CA LEU A 120 -10.52 14.38 4.33
C LEU A 120 -11.79 15.21 4.22
N ASP A 121 -11.73 16.39 3.60
CA ASP A 121 -12.89 17.27 3.42
C ASP A 121 -13.98 16.62 2.57
N LYS A 122 -13.61 15.86 1.54
CA LYS A 122 -14.57 15.13 0.70
C LYS A 122 -15.19 13.96 1.46
N GLY A 123 -14.42 13.24 2.27
CA GLY A 123 -14.90 12.15 3.11
C GLY A 123 -15.91 12.63 4.16
N GLN A 124 -15.60 13.72 4.87
CA GLN A 124 -16.50 14.30 5.86
C GLN A 124 -17.80 14.86 5.25
N ARG A 125 -17.72 15.47 4.07
CA ARG A 125 -18.92 15.96 3.36
C ARG A 125 -19.81 14.82 2.87
N TYR A 126 -19.21 13.69 2.52
CA TYR A 126 -19.95 12.52 2.06
C TYR A 126 -20.62 11.77 3.22
N ASP A 127 -19.92 11.59 4.34
CA ASP A 127 -20.41 10.92 5.53
C ASP A 127 -20.02 11.70 6.79
N GLU A 128 -20.94 12.49 7.35
CA GLU A 128 -20.67 13.29 8.54
C GLU A 128 -20.43 12.45 9.80
N THR A 129 -20.77 11.15 9.77
CA THR A 129 -20.65 10.24 10.91
C THR A 129 -19.32 9.52 10.99
N ILE A 130 -18.53 9.53 9.91
CA ILE A 130 -17.25 8.84 9.85
C ILE A 130 -16.24 9.53 10.78
N SER A 131 -15.46 8.74 11.52
CA SER A 131 -14.43 9.28 12.38
C SER A 131 -13.22 9.77 11.57
N TYR A 132 -12.49 10.75 12.10
CA TYR A 132 -11.21 11.16 11.53
C TYR A 132 -10.18 10.02 11.52
N GLU A 133 -10.29 9.07 12.45
CA GLU A 133 -9.40 7.91 12.50
C GLU A 133 -9.63 6.98 11.30
N GLU A 134 -10.88 6.64 11.00
CA GLU A 134 -11.25 5.85 9.84
C GLU A 134 -10.89 6.55 8.53
N LEU A 135 -11.15 7.86 8.43
CA LEU A 135 -10.74 8.66 7.27
C LEU A 135 -9.22 8.67 7.09
N PHE A 136 -8.47 8.81 8.17
CA PHE A 136 -7.01 8.82 8.08
C PHE A 136 -6.46 7.43 7.71
N LYS A 137 -7.05 6.35 8.25
CA LYS A 137 -6.75 4.97 7.87
C LYS A 137 -7.00 4.75 6.38
N ALA A 138 -8.17 5.17 5.88
CA ALA A 138 -8.54 5.13 4.47
C ALA A 138 -7.57 5.94 3.59
N GLY A 139 -7.13 7.11 4.06
CA GLY A 139 -6.20 7.99 3.35
C GLY A 139 -4.76 7.46 3.21
N ARG A 140 -4.37 6.39 3.91
CA ARG A 140 -3.00 5.85 3.87
C ARG A 140 -2.60 5.40 2.45
N THR A 141 -3.53 4.80 1.71
CA THR A 141 -3.26 4.28 0.36
C THR A 141 -3.21 5.40 -0.70
N VAL A 142 -3.79 6.58 -0.43
CA VAL A 142 -3.68 7.77 -1.29
C VAL A 142 -2.23 8.19 -1.51
N GLY A 143 -1.36 8.06 -0.50
CA GLY A 143 0.07 8.38 -0.63
C GLY A 143 0.78 7.54 -1.69
N PHE A 144 0.45 6.24 -1.77
CA PHE A 144 0.98 5.34 -2.80
C PHE A 144 0.43 5.68 -4.18
N MET A 145 -0.85 6.04 -4.27
CA MET A 145 -1.47 6.46 -5.54
C MET A 145 -0.85 7.74 -6.09
N ILE A 146 -0.53 8.72 -5.22
CA ILE A 146 0.24 9.91 -5.61
C ILE A 146 1.63 9.52 -6.10
N ALA A 147 2.33 8.64 -5.37
CA ALA A 147 3.66 8.17 -5.79
C ALA A 147 3.63 7.49 -7.16
N PHE A 148 2.55 6.76 -7.47
CA PHE A 148 2.35 6.13 -8.78
C PHE A 148 2.02 7.15 -9.87
N GLN A 149 1.16 8.15 -9.60
CA GLN A 149 0.94 9.29 -10.52
C GLN A 149 2.26 9.98 -10.88
N ILE A 150 3.16 10.19 -9.91
CA ILE A 150 4.49 10.79 -10.17
C ILE A 150 5.33 9.89 -11.08
N GLN A 151 5.36 8.58 -10.83
CA GLN A 151 6.13 7.63 -11.64
C GLN A 151 5.65 7.57 -13.09
N LEU A 152 4.35 7.79 -13.31
CA LEU A 152 3.71 7.84 -14.62
C LEU A 152 3.73 9.24 -15.26
N ASN A 153 4.33 10.24 -14.60
CA ASN A 153 4.32 11.63 -15.03
C ASN A 153 2.89 12.19 -15.27
N LEU A 154 1.94 11.78 -14.41
CA LEU A 154 0.56 12.26 -14.41
C LEU A 154 0.41 13.49 -13.51
N SER A 155 -0.70 14.22 -13.70
CA SER A 155 -1.05 15.33 -12.83
C SER A 155 -1.39 14.84 -11.41
N LEU A 156 -0.90 15.53 -10.40
CA LEU A 156 -1.15 15.19 -9.00
C LEU A 156 -2.49 15.79 -8.55
N SER A 157 -3.51 14.94 -8.51
CA SER A 157 -4.88 15.29 -8.12
C SER A 157 -5.58 14.15 -7.41
N LEU A 158 -6.51 14.49 -6.52
CA LEU A 158 -7.50 13.54 -6.01
C LEU A 158 -8.58 13.34 -7.06
N THR A 159 -8.56 12.21 -7.76
CA THR A 159 -9.64 11.85 -8.70
C THR A 159 -10.81 11.21 -7.94
N ASP A 160 -11.98 11.11 -8.58
CA ASP A 160 -13.14 10.46 -7.96
C ASP A 160 -12.86 8.98 -7.68
N SER A 161 -12.13 8.31 -8.58
CA SER A 161 -11.67 6.94 -8.45
C SER A 161 -10.68 6.73 -7.30
N ILE A 162 -9.71 7.63 -7.10
CA ILE A 162 -8.82 7.59 -5.93
C ILE A 162 -9.66 7.75 -4.66
N PHE A 163 -10.57 8.72 -4.62
CA PHE A 163 -11.45 8.94 -3.47
C PHE A 163 -12.31 7.72 -3.17
N GLY A 164 -13.08 7.24 -4.15
CA GLY A 164 -14.01 6.13 -4.01
C GLY A 164 -13.33 4.86 -3.55
N TYR A 165 -12.21 4.47 -4.18
CA TYR A 165 -11.47 3.27 -3.78
C TYR A 165 -10.96 3.33 -2.33
N ASN A 166 -10.36 4.45 -1.93
CA ASN A 166 -9.84 4.58 -0.56
C ASN A 166 -10.97 4.66 0.47
N MET A 167 -12.13 5.20 0.11
CA MET A 167 -13.31 5.21 0.97
C MET A 167 -14.09 3.88 0.99
N LEU A 168 -13.70 2.86 0.23
CA LEU A 168 -14.27 1.51 0.41
C LEU A 168 -13.84 0.92 1.75
N TYR A 169 -12.58 1.10 2.19
CA TYR A 169 -12.02 0.46 3.38
C TYR A 169 -12.86 0.67 4.67
N PRO A 170 -13.27 1.90 5.04
CA PRO A 170 -14.13 2.11 6.22
C PRO A 170 -15.46 1.36 6.17
N TYR A 171 -15.96 1.04 4.98
CA TYR A 171 -17.25 0.38 4.79
C TYR A 171 -17.11 -1.13 4.52
N THR A 172 -15.95 -1.61 4.04
CA THR A 172 -15.69 -3.03 3.80
C THR A 172 -15.14 -3.74 5.02
N ASP A 173 -14.18 -3.14 5.72
CA ASP A 173 -13.35 -3.83 6.74
C ASP A 173 -14.25 -4.45 7.82
N ASP A 174 -15.19 -3.68 8.37
CA ASP A 174 -16.13 -4.17 9.37
C ASP A 174 -17.07 -5.28 8.86
N LEU A 175 -17.43 -5.32 7.57
CA LEU A 175 -18.29 -6.38 7.04
C LEU A 175 -17.52 -7.70 6.91
N VAL A 176 -16.23 -7.60 6.58
CA VAL A 176 -15.35 -8.74 6.32
C VAL A 176 -14.78 -9.30 7.61
N ASP A 177 -14.29 -8.43 8.49
CA ASP A 177 -13.48 -8.81 9.65
C ASP A 177 -14.31 -8.95 10.93
N CYS A 178 -15.49 -8.34 11.03
CA CYS A 178 -16.29 -8.42 12.25
C CYS A 178 -16.81 -9.84 12.50
N ASN A 179 -16.62 -10.34 13.72
CA ASN A 179 -17.09 -11.66 14.14
C ASN A 179 -18.61 -11.71 14.40
N ASP A 180 -19.25 -10.57 14.60
CA ASP A 180 -20.70 -10.47 14.85
C ASP A 180 -21.53 -10.56 13.57
N ILE A 181 -20.89 -10.49 12.39
CA ILE A 181 -21.55 -10.69 11.09
C ILE A 181 -21.63 -12.19 10.78
N SER A 182 -22.84 -12.66 10.46
CA SER A 182 -23.09 -14.08 10.18
C SER A 182 -22.33 -14.55 8.93
N ARG A 183 -22.00 -15.85 8.88
CA ARG A 183 -21.36 -16.47 7.70
C ARG A 183 -22.20 -16.29 6.43
N GLU A 184 -23.53 -16.38 6.56
CA GLU A 184 -24.48 -16.15 5.48
C GLU A 184 -24.40 -14.70 4.97
N ALA A 185 -24.43 -13.71 5.87
CA ALA A 185 -24.29 -12.30 5.50
C ALA A 185 -22.96 -12.02 4.79
N LYS A 186 -21.84 -12.58 5.27
CA LYS A 186 -20.53 -12.44 4.58
C LYS A 186 -20.55 -13.06 3.18
N ALA A 187 -21.17 -14.22 3.01
CA ALA A 187 -21.27 -14.89 1.71
C ALA A 187 -22.17 -14.10 0.73
N ASP A 188 -23.32 -13.61 1.20
CA ASP A 188 -24.23 -12.79 0.39
C ASP A 188 -23.58 -11.46 0.01
N PHE A 189 -22.86 -10.84 0.95
CA PHE A 189 -22.10 -9.61 0.69
C PHE A 189 -21.01 -9.87 -0.36
N ALA A 190 -20.22 -10.94 -0.19
CA ALA A 190 -19.17 -11.32 -1.12
C ALA A 190 -19.71 -11.43 -2.55
N LYS A 191 -20.85 -12.11 -2.70
CA LYS A 191 -21.53 -12.28 -3.99
C LYS A 191 -22.04 -10.96 -4.58
N ILE A 192 -22.84 -10.22 -3.82
CA ILE A 192 -23.52 -9.02 -4.32
C ILE A 192 -22.52 -7.92 -4.67
N PHE A 193 -21.50 -7.72 -3.85
CA PHE A 193 -20.49 -6.71 -4.14
C PHE A 193 -19.65 -7.11 -5.35
N HIS A 194 -19.31 -8.41 -5.51
CA HIS A 194 -18.65 -8.90 -6.70
C HIS A 194 -19.48 -8.68 -7.99
N GLU A 195 -20.79 -8.96 -7.93
CA GLU A 195 -21.72 -8.67 -9.02
C GLU A 195 -21.80 -7.16 -9.32
N ARG A 196 -21.90 -6.30 -8.29
CA ARG A 196 -21.88 -4.84 -8.44
C ARG A 196 -20.62 -4.35 -9.14
N LEU A 197 -19.47 -4.94 -8.83
CA LEU A 197 -18.19 -4.58 -9.42
C LEU A 197 -18.13 -4.99 -10.89
N LEU A 198 -18.44 -6.24 -11.23
CA LEU A 198 -18.32 -6.74 -12.61
C LEU A 198 -19.44 -6.27 -13.54
N ILE A 199 -20.69 -6.32 -13.08
CA ILE A 199 -21.88 -6.08 -13.93
C ILE A 199 -22.32 -4.62 -13.83
N GLY A 200 -22.25 -4.03 -12.65
CA GLY A 200 -22.77 -2.71 -12.36
C GLY A 200 -24.09 -2.75 -11.59
N GLU A 201 -24.69 -1.58 -11.39
CA GLU A 201 -25.99 -1.43 -10.74
C GLU A 201 -27.07 -1.23 -11.82
N PRO A 202 -28.06 -2.14 -11.95
CA PRO A 202 -29.05 -2.06 -13.03
C PRO A 202 -29.89 -0.77 -13.04
N THR A 203 -30.06 -0.16 -11.86
CA THR A 203 -30.85 1.06 -11.63
C THR A 203 -30.05 2.35 -11.82
N TYR A 204 -28.74 2.24 -12.04
CA TYR A 204 -27.84 3.38 -12.20
C TYR A 204 -27.45 3.55 -13.67
N ASP A 205 -27.59 4.76 -14.19
CA ASP A 205 -27.05 5.13 -15.50
C ASP A 205 -25.59 5.58 -15.32
N PRO A 206 -24.59 4.77 -15.72
CA PRO A 206 -23.18 5.09 -15.55
C PRO A 206 -22.70 6.23 -16.47
N THR A 207 -23.56 6.78 -17.32
CA THR A 207 -23.24 7.95 -18.14
C THR A 207 -23.46 9.27 -17.40
N VAL A 208 -24.24 9.25 -16.32
CA VAL A 208 -24.50 10.41 -15.47
C VAL A 208 -23.39 10.54 -14.43
N HIS A 209 -22.87 11.76 -14.26
CA HIS A 209 -21.88 12.04 -13.22
C HIS A 209 -22.54 11.96 -11.84
N PHE A 210 -22.01 11.11 -10.97
CA PHE A 210 -22.44 10.99 -9.59
C PHE A 210 -22.06 12.26 -8.81
N ASP A 211 -23.06 12.92 -8.22
CA ASP A 211 -22.90 14.22 -7.55
C ASP A 211 -22.40 14.11 -6.09
N GLY A 212 -22.17 12.89 -5.62
CA GLY A 212 -21.70 12.60 -4.27
C GLY A 212 -22.80 12.60 -3.20
N LYS A 213 -24.09 12.67 -3.57
CA LYS A 213 -25.18 12.45 -2.62
C LYS A 213 -25.42 10.96 -2.42
N GLN A 214 -25.52 10.55 -1.16
CA GLN A 214 -25.79 9.16 -0.81
C GLN A 214 -27.06 8.64 -1.50
N SER A 215 -26.96 7.46 -2.10
CA SER A 215 -28.10 6.81 -2.75
C SER A 215 -29.13 6.34 -1.72
N ASN A 216 -30.36 6.07 -2.17
CA ASN A 216 -31.40 5.60 -1.27
C ASN A 216 -31.30 4.09 -1.04
N VAL A 217 -31.28 3.67 0.22
CA VAL A 217 -31.25 2.25 0.62
C VAL A 217 -32.42 1.44 0.07
N SER A 218 -33.60 2.06 -0.07
CA SER A 218 -34.78 1.35 -0.59
C SER A 218 -34.64 0.92 -2.06
N GLU A 219 -33.67 1.46 -2.78
CA GLU A 219 -33.38 1.08 -4.17
C GLU A 219 -32.54 -0.20 -4.26
N LEU A 220 -31.90 -0.62 -3.16
CA LEU A 220 -31.15 -1.86 -3.12
C LEU A 220 -32.05 -3.05 -2.74
N ASN A 221 -32.16 -4.01 -3.66
CA ASN A 221 -32.80 -5.29 -3.38
C ASN A 221 -31.82 -6.24 -2.67
N LEU A 222 -31.64 -6.07 -1.35
CA LEU A 222 -30.72 -6.87 -0.54
C LEU A 222 -31.39 -8.11 0.08
N PRO A 223 -30.68 -9.24 0.19
CA PRO A 223 -31.10 -10.40 0.98
C PRO A 223 -31.37 -10.01 2.44
N SER A 224 -32.25 -10.76 3.10
CA SER A 224 -32.61 -10.55 4.51
C SER A 224 -31.39 -10.54 5.45
N SER A 225 -30.36 -11.34 5.13
CA SER A 225 -29.10 -11.43 5.86
C SER A 225 -28.29 -10.12 5.89
N LEU A 226 -28.54 -9.21 4.93
CA LEU A 226 -27.80 -7.96 4.74
C LEU A 226 -28.61 -6.71 5.10
N GLN A 227 -29.87 -6.86 5.50
CA GLN A 227 -30.76 -5.73 5.77
C GLN A 227 -30.22 -4.82 6.89
N SER A 228 -29.61 -5.40 7.93
CA SER A 228 -28.96 -4.63 9.00
C SER A 228 -27.73 -3.82 8.54
N GLN A 229 -27.17 -4.14 7.37
CA GLN A 229 -25.96 -3.54 6.80
C GLN A 229 -26.29 -2.65 5.58
N ALA A 230 -27.57 -2.47 5.25
CA ALA A 230 -28.00 -1.86 4.00
C ALA A 230 -27.47 -0.43 3.80
N ASN A 231 -27.47 0.40 4.86
CA ASN A 231 -26.86 1.74 4.84
C ASN A 231 -25.38 1.73 4.44
N ARG A 232 -24.63 0.73 4.92
CA ARG A 232 -23.19 0.60 4.64
C ARG A 232 -22.97 0.12 3.20
N ILE A 233 -23.77 -0.84 2.74
CA ILE A 233 -23.68 -1.36 1.36
C ILE A 233 -24.01 -0.28 0.34
N VAL A 234 -25.02 0.56 0.59
CA VAL A 234 -25.28 1.76 -0.24
C VAL A 234 -24.03 2.61 -0.36
N LYS A 235 -23.37 2.93 0.76
CA LYS A 235 -22.19 3.79 0.73
C LYS A 235 -21.06 3.18 -0.10
N MET A 236 -20.91 1.86 -0.07
CA MET A 236 -19.95 1.16 -0.92
C MET A 236 -20.31 1.23 -2.40
N PHE A 237 -21.60 1.09 -2.73
CA PHE A 237 -22.06 1.20 -4.11
C PHE A 237 -21.87 2.62 -4.65
N ASP A 238 -22.06 3.64 -3.82
CA ASP A 238 -21.74 5.04 -4.12
C ASP A 238 -20.23 5.26 -4.33
N MET A 239 -19.36 4.56 -3.59
CA MET A 239 -17.92 4.60 -3.85
C MET A 239 -17.57 4.02 -5.22
N VAL A 240 -18.31 3.00 -5.69
CA VAL A 240 -18.19 2.50 -7.07
C VAL A 240 -18.71 3.53 -8.08
N LYS A 241 -19.76 4.30 -7.75
CA LYS A 241 -20.26 5.41 -8.60
C LYS A 241 -19.22 6.52 -8.76
N PHE A 242 -18.47 6.86 -7.71
CA PHE A 242 -17.30 7.76 -7.84
C PHE A 242 -16.24 7.19 -8.79
N ILE A 243 -15.97 5.88 -8.75
CA ILE A 243 -15.02 5.26 -9.70
C ILE A 243 -15.57 5.35 -11.14
N GLU A 244 -16.86 5.15 -11.32
CA GLU A 244 -17.56 5.25 -12.61
C GLU A 244 -17.52 6.66 -13.22
N ASN A 245 -17.35 7.72 -12.41
CA ASN A 245 -17.18 9.09 -12.90
C ASN A 245 -15.92 9.25 -13.77
N ASP A 246 -14.81 8.64 -13.34
CA ASP A 246 -13.55 8.69 -14.07
C ASP A 246 -13.45 7.59 -15.13
N TRP A 247 -13.96 6.39 -14.81
CA TRP A 247 -13.79 5.18 -15.62
C TRP A 247 -15.13 4.57 -16.02
N ARG A 248 -15.85 5.20 -16.94
CA ARG A 248 -17.18 4.75 -17.35
C ARG A 248 -17.20 3.28 -17.77
N ARG A 249 -18.25 2.55 -17.37
CA ARG A 249 -18.43 1.15 -17.78
C ARG A 249 -18.46 1.02 -19.30
N GLY A 250 -17.74 0.03 -19.80
CA GLY A 250 -17.59 -0.27 -21.22
C GLY A 250 -16.33 -1.10 -21.44
N SER A 251 -16.18 -1.68 -22.63
CA SER A 251 -15.08 -2.61 -22.94
C SER A 251 -13.69 -2.00 -22.77
N GLU A 252 -13.56 -0.67 -22.84
CA GLU A 252 -12.30 0.05 -22.73
C GLU A 252 -11.70 0.02 -21.31
N TYR A 253 -12.54 0.03 -20.26
CA TYR A 253 -12.11 0.12 -18.85
C TYR A 253 -12.55 -1.09 -18.01
N GLU A 254 -12.92 -2.20 -18.64
CA GLU A 254 -13.29 -3.45 -17.94
C GLU A 254 -12.22 -3.91 -16.94
N GLY A 255 -10.94 -3.68 -17.25
CA GLY A 255 -9.82 -3.98 -16.35
C GLY A 255 -9.91 -3.29 -14.98
N VAL A 256 -10.50 -2.08 -14.90
CA VAL A 256 -10.74 -1.39 -13.62
C VAL A 256 -11.67 -2.22 -12.75
N TYR A 257 -12.81 -2.64 -13.29
CA TYR A 257 -13.82 -3.38 -12.56
C TYR A 257 -13.40 -4.82 -12.25
N MET A 258 -12.71 -5.47 -13.19
CA MET A 258 -12.09 -6.78 -12.94
C MET A 258 -11.05 -6.69 -11.82
N SER A 259 -10.24 -5.63 -11.78
CA SER A 259 -9.24 -5.46 -10.70
C SER A 259 -9.87 -5.21 -9.33
N LEU A 260 -10.97 -4.44 -9.27
CA LEU A 260 -11.73 -4.22 -8.02
C LEU A 260 -12.38 -5.52 -7.53
N ALA A 261 -13.02 -6.26 -8.43
CA ALA A 261 -13.60 -7.57 -8.11
C ALA A 261 -12.54 -8.55 -7.60
N THR A 262 -11.34 -8.46 -8.17
CA THR A 262 -10.18 -9.27 -7.81
C THR A 262 -9.66 -8.96 -6.40
N ILE A 263 -9.47 -7.70 -6.01
CA ILE A 263 -9.03 -7.37 -4.65
C ILE A 263 -10.11 -7.73 -3.62
N HIS A 264 -11.39 -7.55 -3.96
CA HIS A 264 -12.50 -8.02 -3.11
C HIS A 264 -12.46 -9.54 -2.90
N GLU A 265 -12.29 -10.34 -3.97
CA GLU A 265 -12.11 -11.79 -3.83
C GLU A 265 -10.88 -12.16 -3.00
N SER A 266 -9.74 -11.50 -3.22
CA SER A 266 -8.52 -11.72 -2.43
C SER A 266 -8.74 -11.38 -0.94
N GLN A 267 -9.50 -10.33 -0.63
CA GLN A 267 -9.88 -9.99 0.75
C GLN A 267 -10.75 -11.10 1.36
N MET A 268 -11.77 -11.58 0.65
CA MET A 268 -12.61 -12.69 1.13
C MET A 268 -11.78 -13.96 1.35
N LYS A 269 -10.86 -14.27 0.44
CA LYS A 269 -9.95 -15.42 0.56
C LYS A 269 -9.00 -15.28 1.74
N SER A 270 -8.59 -14.05 2.08
CA SER A 270 -7.64 -13.81 3.19
C SER A 270 -8.20 -14.18 4.56
N THR A 271 -9.51 -14.36 4.71
CA THR A 271 -10.07 -14.93 5.94
C THR A 271 -9.61 -16.36 6.22
N LEU A 272 -9.05 -17.08 5.23
CA LEU A 272 -8.34 -18.36 5.44
C LEU A 272 -7.13 -18.22 6.36
N GLN A 273 -6.57 -17.01 6.49
CA GLN A 273 -5.50 -16.71 7.43
C GLN A 273 -6.04 -16.45 8.85
N HIS A 274 -7.34 -16.28 9.04
CA HIS A 274 -7.96 -16.05 10.36
C HIS A 274 -8.34 -17.40 10.97
N ALA A 275 -7.42 -18.06 11.67
CA ALA A 275 -7.72 -19.34 12.29
C ALA A 275 -8.65 -19.13 13.49
N ARG A 276 -9.90 -19.63 13.43
CA ARG A 276 -10.79 -19.63 14.60
C ARG A 276 -10.37 -20.73 15.57
N ALA A 277 -10.67 -20.55 16.85
CA ALA A 277 -10.36 -21.54 17.89
C ALA A 277 -11.00 -22.93 17.64
N GLU A 278 -12.04 -22.96 16.81
CA GLU A 278 -12.83 -24.15 16.44
C GLU A 278 -12.40 -24.78 15.11
N ASP A 279 -11.50 -24.12 14.36
CA ASP A 279 -11.08 -24.59 13.03
C ASP A 279 -9.87 -25.51 13.16
N ASP A 280 -10.00 -26.77 12.70
CA ASP A 280 -8.88 -27.72 12.57
C ASP A 280 -7.92 -27.36 11.40
N TYR A 281 -8.21 -26.29 10.67
CA TYR A 281 -7.44 -25.89 9.50
C TYR A 281 -6.27 -24.99 9.87
N VAL A 282 -5.04 -25.49 9.63
CA VAL A 282 -3.81 -24.71 9.70
C VAL A 282 -3.24 -24.59 8.29
N PRO A 283 -3.17 -23.37 7.72
CA PRO A 283 -2.59 -23.19 6.39
C PRO A 283 -1.10 -23.51 6.40
N THR A 284 -0.59 -24.08 5.30
CA THR A 284 0.85 -24.26 5.12
C THR A 284 1.53 -22.92 4.88
N MET A 285 2.84 -22.81 5.15
CA MET A 285 3.62 -21.59 4.85
C MET A 285 3.44 -21.15 3.38
N THR A 286 3.45 -22.10 2.43
CA THR A 286 3.24 -21.81 1.01
C THR A 286 1.85 -21.24 0.73
N GLN A 287 0.80 -21.71 1.42
CA GLN A 287 -0.55 -21.15 1.28
C GLN A 287 -0.61 -19.71 1.83
N VAL A 288 0.03 -19.46 2.97
CA VAL A 288 0.14 -18.12 3.57
C VAL A 288 0.88 -17.16 2.63
N GLU A 289 2.01 -17.59 2.06
CA GLU A 289 2.80 -16.84 1.08
C GLU A 289 1.97 -16.50 -0.17
N GLN A 290 1.24 -17.47 -0.71
CA GLN A 290 0.37 -17.26 -1.88
C GLN A 290 -0.76 -16.28 -1.59
N VAL A 291 -1.48 -16.42 -0.47
CA VAL A 291 -2.57 -15.50 -0.12
C VAL A 291 -2.04 -14.08 0.08
N SER A 292 -0.90 -13.93 0.75
CA SER A 292 -0.25 -12.63 0.97
C SER A 292 0.17 -11.97 -0.35
N ALA A 293 0.78 -12.74 -1.27
CA ALA A 293 1.13 -12.24 -2.59
C ALA A 293 -0.09 -11.87 -3.42
N GLU A 294 -1.14 -12.70 -3.40
CA GLU A 294 -2.36 -12.45 -4.16
C GLU A 294 -3.13 -11.22 -3.65
N LYS A 295 -3.20 -11.01 -2.34
CA LYS A 295 -3.87 -9.86 -1.73
C LYS A 295 -3.09 -8.57 -1.95
N GLY A 296 -1.79 -8.59 -1.64
CA GLY A 296 -0.90 -7.44 -1.81
C GLY A 296 -0.86 -6.94 -3.25
N GLY A 297 -0.63 -7.85 -4.19
CA GLY A 297 -0.58 -7.52 -5.62
C GLY A 297 -1.90 -7.03 -6.20
N ALA A 298 -3.03 -7.66 -5.85
CA ALA A 298 -4.35 -7.22 -6.30
C ALA A 298 -4.67 -5.79 -5.85
N SER A 299 -4.27 -5.41 -4.63
CA SER A 299 -4.50 -4.06 -4.08
C SER A 299 -3.81 -2.98 -4.92
N LEU A 300 -2.54 -3.20 -5.29
CA LEU A 300 -1.81 -2.24 -6.11
C LEU A 300 -2.17 -2.28 -7.58
N ILE A 301 -2.53 -3.44 -8.13
CA ILE A 301 -3.09 -3.51 -9.49
C ILE A 301 -4.38 -2.68 -9.57
N ALA A 302 -5.29 -2.84 -8.61
CA ALA A 302 -6.51 -2.03 -8.56
C ALA A 302 -6.17 -0.54 -8.49
N ALA A 303 -5.24 -0.14 -7.62
CA ALA A 303 -4.77 1.24 -7.55
C ALA A 303 -4.21 1.75 -8.88
N GLY A 304 -3.43 0.93 -9.60
CA GLY A 304 -2.88 1.30 -10.90
C GLY A 304 -3.97 1.50 -11.97
N PHE A 305 -4.95 0.60 -12.05
CA PHE A 305 -6.10 0.76 -12.94
C PHE A 305 -6.93 1.99 -12.60
N LEU A 306 -7.11 2.31 -11.33
CA LEU A 306 -7.85 3.50 -10.90
C LEU A 306 -7.13 4.82 -11.25
N ILE A 307 -5.84 4.77 -11.53
CA ILE A 307 -5.04 5.95 -11.88
C ILE A 307 -4.98 6.15 -13.40
N GLU A 308 -4.90 5.07 -14.17
CA GLU A 308 -4.63 5.13 -15.62
C GLU A 308 -5.74 4.54 -16.49
N GLY A 309 -6.72 3.85 -15.91
CA GLY A 309 -7.82 3.15 -16.59
C GLY A 309 -7.38 1.87 -17.30
N ARG A 310 -6.11 1.81 -17.72
CA ARG A 310 -5.48 0.66 -18.41
C ARG A 310 -4.04 0.49 -17.96
N LEU A 311 -3.60 -0.76 -17.91
CA LEU A 311 -2.23 -1.11 -17.55
C LEU A 311 -1.60 -2.01 -18.62
N THR A 312 -0.29 -1.88 -18.78
CA THR A 312 0.54 -2.81 -19.56
C THR A 312 0.95 -3.98 -18.67
N ARG A 313 1.39 -5.08 -19.29
CA ARG A 313 1.91 -6.26 -18.57
C ARG A 313 3.05 -5.91 -17.62
N ALA A 314 3.95 -5.05 -18.10
CA ALA A 314 5.04 -4.48 -17.33
C ALA A 314 4.53 -3.80 -16.05
N LYS A 315 3.58 -2.88 -16.18
CA LYS A 315 3.02 -2.15 -15.02
C LYS A 315 2.31 -3.10 -14.05
N MET A 316 1.54 -4.08 -14.54
CA MET A 316 0.91 -5.07 -13.67
C MET A 316 1.94 -5.89 -12.88
N ALA A 317 2.99 -6.39 -13.53
CA ALA A 317 4.06 -7.14 -12.88
C ALA A 317 4.82 -6.30 -11.83
N TYR A 318 5.03 -5.00 -12.11
CA TYR A 318 5.59 -4.08 -11.12
C TYR A 318 4.71 -3.95 -9.88
N LEU A 319 3.41 -3.80 -10.07
CA LEU A 319 2.44 -3.61 -8.99
C LEU A 319 2.23 -4.89 -8.17
N GLU A 320 2.29 -6.07 -8.80
CA GLU A 320 2.34 -7.37 -8.11
C GLU A 320 3.53 -7.43 -7.15
N TYR A 321 4.73 -7.15 -7.67
CA TYR A 321 5.96 -7.15 -6.89
C TYR A 321 5.91 -6.15 -5.72
N LEU A 322 5.54 -4.91 -6.01
CA LEU A 322 5.46 -3.87 -4.99
C LEU A 322 4.39 -4.19 -3.93
N GLY A 323 3.26 -4.75 -4.37
CA GLY A 323 2.11 -5.05 -3.53
C GLY A 323 2.41 -6.12 -2.51
N PHE A 324 3.11 -7.19 -2.90
CA PHE A 324 3.54 -8.22 -1.96
C PHE A 324 4.50 -7.67 -0.89
N GLY A 325 5.51 -6.89 -1.29
CA GLY A 325 6.44 -6.28 -0.34
C GLY A 325 5.75 -5.39 0.70
N LEU A 326 4.75 -4.61 0.27
CA LEU A 326 3.94 -3.77 1.18
C LEU A 326 3.01 -4.60 2.08
N GLN A 327 2.43 -5.69 1.56
CA GLN A 327 1.64 -6.62 2.38
C GLN A 327 2.49 -7.22 3.50
N LEU A 328 3.70 -7.68 3.20
CA LEU A 328 4.62 -8.22 4.21
C LEU A 328 5.06 -7.16 5.22
N LEU A 329 5.24 -5.92 4.79
CA LEU A 329 5.55 -4.84 5.73
C LEU A 329 4.40 -4.58 6.70
N ALA A 330 3.15 -4.58 6.22
CA ALA A 330 1.98 -4.43 7.08
C ALA A 330 1.89 -5.58 8.10
N ASP A 331 1.97 -6.83 7.63
CA ASP A 331 1.96 -8.02 8.49
C ASP A 331 3.10 -8.00 9.54
N LEU A 332 4.26 -7.42 9.21
CA LEU A 332 5.37 -7.24 10.15
C LEU A 332 5.07 -6.20 11.23
N GLN A 333 4.42 -5.09 10.86
CA GLN A 333 4.04 -4.05 11.82
C GLN A 333 2.97 -4.56 12.81
N ASP A 334 2.14 -5.51 12.36
CA ASP A 334 0.99 -6.03 13.10
C ASP A 334 1.24 -7.38 13.79
N VAL A 335 2.46 -7.94 13.77
CA VAL A 335 2.81 -9.27 14.35
C VAL A 335 2.16 -9.52 15.71
N LYS A 336 2.24 -8.56 16.64
CA LYS A 336 1.69 -8.73 18.00
C LYS A 336 0.16 -8.81 18.01
N GLU A 337 -0.51 -7.99 17.21
CA GLU A 337 -1.96 -7.98 17.10
C GLU A 337 -2.45 -9.22 16.33
N ASP A 338 -1.76 -9.60 15.26
CA ASP A 338 -2.07 -10.82 14.50
C ASP A 338 -1.91 -12.08 15.36
N MET A 339 -0.86 -12.18 16.20
CA MET A 339 -0.73 -13.29 17.15
C MET A 339 -1.89 -13.33 18.14
N LYS A 340 -2.30 -12.17 18.68
CA LYS A 340 -3.42 -12.05 19.62
C LYS A 340 -4.74 -12.49 18.99
N ASN A 341 -4.93 -12.22 17.70
CA ASN A 341 -6.12 -12.59 16.93
C ASN A 341 -5.99 -13.96 16.23
N ASN A 342 -4.90 -14.70 16.47
CA ASN A 342 -4.59 -15.98 15.83
C ASN A 342 -4.58 -15.92 14.29
N HIS A 343 -4.22 -14.77 13.74
CA HIS A 343 -4.02 -14.60 12.31
C HIS A 343 -2.69 -15.24 11.88
N ARG A 344 -2.70 -15.92 10.72
CA ARG A 344 -1.57 -16.63 10.11
C ARG A 344 -0.98 -15.81 8.97
N THR A 345 -0.02 -14.96 9.30
CA THR A 345 0.86 -14.27 8.34
C THR A 345 2.18 -15.02 8.22
N ILE A 346 3.04 -14.64 7.27
CA ILE A 346 4.37 -15.28 7.14
C ILE A 346 5.13 -15.23 8.48
N PHE A 347 5.02 -14.11 9.20
CA PHE A 347 5.74 -13.92 10.47
C PHE A 347 5.10 -14.72 11.61
N THR A 348 3.79 -14.64 11.80
CA THR A 348 3.13 -15.36 12.91
C THR A 348 3.11 -16.87 12.69
N GLN A 349 3.03 -17.33 11.44
CA GLN A 349 3.20 -18.75 11.10
C GLN A 349 4.62 -19.24 11.39
N THR A 350 5.65 -18.44 11.07
CA THR A 350 7.05 -18.77 11.39
C THR A 350 7.24 -18.95 12.91
N LEU A 351 6.67 -18.05 13.71
CA LEU A 351 6.69 -18.13 15.17
C LEU A 351 5.92 -19.35 15.70
N ALA A 352 4.77 -19.65 15.11
CA ALA A 352 3.96 -20.81 15.50
C ALA A 352 4.66 -22.15 15.21
N GLU A 353 5.57 -22.18 14.24
CA GLU A 353 6.46 -23.31 13.95
C GLU A 353 7.68 -23.37 14.89
N GLY A 354 7.79 -22.46 15.86
CA GLY A 354 8.89 -22.39 16.82
C GLY A 354 10.20 -21.81 16.25
N ARG A 355 10.14 -21.14 15.10
CA ARG A 355 11.30 -20.51 14.45
C ARG A 355 11.42 -19.02 14.84
N THR A 356 12.61 -18.46 14.70
CA THR A 356 12.84 -17.01 14.85
C THR A 356 12.40 -16.26 13.59
N LEU A 357 12.22 -14.94 13.71
CA LEU A 357 11.92 -14.06 12.58
C LEU A 357 13.16 -13.68 11.76
N ASP A 358 14.33 -14.28 12.02
CA ASP A 358 15.59 -13.94 11.34
C ASP A 358 15.49 -14.13 9.82
N GLU A 359 15.08 -15.33 9.39
CA GLU A 359 14.95 -15.67 7.97
C GLU A 359 13.92 -14.81 7.21
N PRO A 360 12.65 -14.66 7.68
CA PRO A 360 11.66 -13.86 6.95
C PRO A 360 12.03 -12.37 6.88
N ILE A 361 12.67 -11.80 7.91
CA ILE A 361 13.14 -10.41 7.87
C ILE A 361 14.30 -10.21 6.92
N ALA A 362 15.29 -11.11 6.97
CA ALA A 362 16.40 -11.08 6.03
C ALA A 362 15.88 -11.13 4.58
N ARG A 363 14.96 -12.05 4.30
CA ARG A 363 14.36 -12.22 2.99
C ARG A 363 13.52 -11.02 2.56
N LEU A 364 12.75 -10.40 3.45
CA LEU A 364 12.01 -9.16 3.15
C LEU A 364 12.94 -7.99 2.80
N ILE A 365 14.05 -7.82 3.53
CA ILE A 365 15.06 -6.81 3.21
C ILE A 365 15.70 -7.08 1.84
N GLN A 366 16.04 -8.34 1.55
CA GLN A 366 16.55 -8.75 0.23
C GLN A 366 15.50 -8.48 -0.86
N TYR A 367 14.23 -8.71 -0.58
CA TYR A 367 13.13 -8.48 -1.51
C TYR A 367 13.02 -7.01 -1.88
N CYS A 368 12.98 -6.11 -0.89
CA CYS A 368 12.97 -4.66 -1.11
C CYS A 368 14.26 -4.14 -1.80
N TYR A 369 15.36 -4.89 -1.75
CA TYR A 369 16.61 -4.54 -2.42
C TYR A 369 16.70 -5.03 -3.86
N CYS A 370 15.87 -5.99 -4.27
CA CYS A 370 16.03 -6.69 -5.54
C CYS A 370 15.71 -5.80 -6.76
N ALA A 371 16.72 -5.07 -7.22
CA ALA A 371 16.69 -4.13 -8.35
C ALA A 371 16.10 -4.65 -9.69
N PRO A 372 16.27 -5.93 -10.09
CA PRO A 372 15.83 -6.40 -11.41
C PRO A 372 14.33 -6.24 -11.71
N ALA A 373 13.46 -6.18 -10.70
CA ALA A 373 12.04 -5.93 -10.91
C ALA A 373 11.76 -4.47 -11.33
N HIS A 374 12.54 -3.49 -10.84
CA HIS A 374 12.25 -2.07 -11.07
C HIS A 374 12.67 -1.56 -12.46
N GLU A 375 13.70 -2.17 -13.05
CA GLU A 375 14.30 -1.73 -14.31
C GLU A 375 13.56 -2.24 -15.55
N GLN A 376 12.73 -3.28 -15.41
CA GLN A 376 11.98 -3.87 -16.52
C GLN A 376 10.68 -3.14 -16.86
N PHE A 377 10.22 -2.25 -15.97
CA PHE A 377 8.92 -1.59 -16.06
C PHE A 377 9.00 -0.08 -16.29
N SER A 378 10.22 0.43 -16.51
CA SER A 378 10.46 1.83 -16.76
C SER A 378 10.22 2.16 -18.24
N ASP A 379 9.09 2.80 -18.54
CA ASP A 379 8.93 3.59 -19.77
C ASP A 379 9.64 4.96 -19.60
N ASP A 380 10.93 4.91 -19.24
CA ASP A 380 11.76 6.10 -18.99
C ASP A 380 12.05 6.88 -20.30
N GLN A 381 11.58 6.40 -21.46
CA GLN A 381 11.84 7.04 -22.76
C GLN A 381 11.18 8.42 -22.92
N ARG A 382 10.15 8.74 -22.11
CA ARG A 382 9.40 9.99 -22.22
C ARG A 382 9.73 11.04 -21.16
N ILE A 383 10.64 10.75 -20.22
CA ILE A 383 10.87 11.62 -19.04
C ILE A 383 12.22 12.33 -19.16
N VAL A 384 12.19 13.67 -19.09
CA VAL A 384 13.39 14.50 -19.06
C VAL A 384 14.21 14.18 -17.80
N SER A 385 15.38 13.57 -17.99
CA SER A 385 16.35 13.39 -16.91
C SER A 385 16.84 14.74 -16.39
N ASP A 386 17.12 14.84 -15.09
CA ASP A 386 17.76 16.05 -14.58
C ASP A 386 19.14 16.21 -15.24
N ARG A 387 19.36 17.35 -15.91
CA ARG A 387 20.55 17.62 -16.72
C ARG A 387 21.89 17.54 -15.95
N LYS A 388 21.87 17.55 -14.61
CA LYS A 388 23.08 17.45 -13.77
C LYS A 388 23.31 16.05 -13.21
N THR A 389 22.25 15.31 -12.90
CA THR A 389 22.33 13.99 -12.24
C THR A 389 22.05 12.82 -13.17
N GLY A 390 21.37 13.06 -14.30
CA GLY A 390 20.95 12.01 -15.24
C GLY A 390 19.76 11.16 -14.77
N VAL A 391 19.20 11.46 -13.60
CA VAL A 391 18.16 10.67 -12.93
C VAL A 391 16.77 11.21 -13.27
N THR A 392 15.81 10.33 -13.53
CA THR A 392 14.39 10.71 -13.72
C THR A 392 13.67 10.80 -12.38
N LEU A 393 12.61 11.63 -12.31
CA LEU A 393 11.77 11.70 -11.12
C LEU A 393 11.14 10.34 -10.77
N ALA A 394 10.80 9.53 -11.77
CA ALA A 394 10.26 8.19 -11.57
C ALA A 394 11.30 7.26 -10.92
N GLN A 395 12.56 7.27 -11.40
CA GLN A 395 13.67 6.52 -10.80
C GLN A 395 13.90 6.93 -9.35
N TYR A 396 13.87 8.23 -9.07
CA TYR A 396 13.98 8.75 -7.71
C TYR A 396 12.87 8.25 -6.79
N ILE A 397 11.61 8.31 -7.22
CA ILE A 397 10.47 7.88 -6.39
C ILE A 397 10.54 6.37 -6.15
N ARG A 398 10.85 5.57 -7.16
CA ARG A 398 11.03 4.11 -7.01
C ARG A 398 12.10 3.79 -5.96
N ALA A 399 13.29 4.39 -6.08
CA ALA A 399 14.38 4.20 -5.13
C ALA A 399 14.00 4.70 -3.72
N SER A 400 13.29 5.83 -3.63
CA SER A 400 12.81 6.38 -2.36
C SER A 400 11.82 5.46 -1.66
N MET A 401 10.88 4.88 -2.42
CA MET A 401 9.89 3.96 -1.89
C MET A 401 10.55 2.69 -1.34
N MET A 402 11.46 2.07 -2.10
CA MET A 402 12.17 0.87 -1.64
C MET A 402 12.98 1.14 -0.37
N MET A 403 13.68 2.27 -0.34
CA MET A 403 14.45 2.65 0.84
C MET A 403 13.57 2.96 2.04
N PHE A 404 12.45 3.63 1.83
CA PHE A 404 11.49 3.89 2.89
C PHE A 404 10.90 2.58 3.43
N SER A 405 10.57 1.61 2.57
CA SER A 405 10.12 0.29 2.99
C SER A 405 11.17 -0.41 3.87
N ILE A 406 12.45 -0.39 3.51
CA ILE A 406 13.53 -0.96 4.35
C ILE A 406 13.59 -0.27 5.72
N VAL A 407 13.47 1.06 5.76
CA VAL A 407 13.44 1.80 7.03
C VAL A 407 12.25 1.38 7.89
N LEU A 408 11.07 1.19 7.30
CA LEU A 408 9.89 0.71 8.02
C LEU A 408 10.04 -0.73 8.50
N VAL A 409 10.68 -1.61 7.71
CA VAL A 409 11.00 -2.98 8.14
C VAL A 409 11.92 -2.97 9.36
N LEU A 410 12.97 -2.15 9.34
CA LEU A 410 13.91 -2.02 10.45
C LEU A 410 13.24 -1.41 11.70
N GLU A 411 12.34 -0.45 11.50
CA GLU A 411 11.56 0.16 12.56
C GLU A 411 10.64 -0.86 13.24
N ALA A 412 9.89 -1.62 12.45
CA ALA A 412 9.00 -2.67 12.96
C ALA A 412 9.80 -3.78 13.67
N ALA A 413 10.89 -4.25 13.06
CA ALA A 413 11.76 -5.27 13.65
C ALA A 413 12.40 -4.82 14.97
N SER A 414 12.70 -3.52 15.13
CA SER A 414 13.26 -3.00 16.38
C SER A 414 12.33 -3.19 17.59
N ARG A 415 11.00 -3.29 17.36
CA ARG A 415 9.97 -3.44 18.40
C ARG A 415 9.67 -4.90 18.78
N LEU A 416 10.38 -5.84 18.15
CA LEU A 416 10.17 -7.28 18.25
C LEU A 416 11.43 -8.05 18.73
N PRO A 417 12.30 -7.51 19.62
CA PRO A 417 13.58 -8.15 19.98
C PRO A 417 13.44 -9.60 20.47
N GLU A 418 12.34 -9.92 21.15
CA GLU A 418 12.02 -11.24 21.70
C GLU A 418 11.85 -12.35 20.65
N TYR A 419 11.69 -11.99 19.38
CA TYR A 419 11.40 -12.92 18.28
C TYR A 419 12.60 -13.19 17.36
N TYR A 420 13.77 -12.65 17.69
CA TYR A 420 15.01 -12.80 16.92
C TYR A 420 16.08 -13.55 17.69
N SER A 421 17.06 -14.12 16.99
CA SER A 421 18.30 -14.51 17.64
C SER A 421 19.11 -13.27 18.03
N GLU A 422 19.85 -13.37 19.14
CA GLU A 422 20.73 -12.30 19.64
C GLU A 422 21.77 -11.85 18.61
N GLU A 423 22.32 -12.79 17.84
CA GLU A 423 23.30 -12.51 16.79
C GLU A 423 22.67 -11.72 15.65
N PHE A 424 21.53 -12.21 15.14
CA PHE A 424 20.81 -11.56 14.05
C PHE A 424 20.32 -10.16 14.43
N TYR A 425 19.74 -9.98 15.62
CA TYR A 425 19.25 -8.68 16.06
C TYR A 425 20.36 -7.63 16.17
N ARG A 426 21.56 -8.04 16.62
CA ARG A 426 22.75 -7.16 16.63
C ARG A 426 23.21 -6.80 15.22
N GLU A 427 23.22 -7.78 14.31
CA GLU A 427 23.56 -7.54 12.92
C GLU A 427 22.57 -6.57 12.27
N LEU A 428 21.27 -6.84 12.41
CA LEU A 428 20.18 -6.01 11.90
C LEU A 428 20.24 -4.58 12.45
N SER A 429 20.47 -4.42 13.76
CA SER A 429 20.64 -3.10 14.39
C SER A 429 21.86 -2.35 13.85
N SER A 430 22.91 -3.04 13.39
CA SER A 430 24.10 -2.41 12.81
C SER A 430 23.86 -1.87 11.40
N LEU A 431 22.88 -2.44 10.69
CA LEU A 431 22.43 -1.99 9.37
C LEU A 431 21.51 -0.78 9.47
N SER A 432 20.80 -0.65 10.59
CA SER A 432 19.83 0.42 10.77
C SER A 432 20.48 1.81 10.83
N PRO A 433 19.91 2.80 10.11
CA PRO A 433 20.29 4.21 10.28
C PRO A 433 19.82 4.79 11.62
N ILE A 434 18.95 4.07 12.34
CA ILE A 434 18.44 4.40 13.68
C ILE A 434 18.87 3.33 14.69
N THR A 435 19.45 3.73 15.82
CA THR A 435 19.67 2.81 16.96
C THR A 435 18.35 2.25 17.48
N PHE A 436 18.23 0.94 17.60
CA PHE A 436 17.01 0.28 18.06
C PHE A 436 16.59 0.73 19.48
N ASN A 437 17.56 1.07 20.34
CA ASN A 437 17.30 1.63 21.68
C ASN A 437 16.63 3.02 21.69
N ASP A 438 16.62 3.76 20.57
CA ASP A 438 16.03 5.11 20.47
C ASP A 438 14.56 5.09 19.99
N LEU A 439 14.03 3.93 19.61
CA LEU A 439 12.67 3.73 19.11
C LEU A 439 11.75 3.30 20.26
N LYS A 440 11.27 4.27 21.04
CA LYS A 440 10.22 3.99 22.04
C LYS A 440 8.85 3.83 21.34
N PRO A 441 8.10 2.73 21.57
CA PRO A 441 6.85 2.42 20.87
C PRO A 441 5.80 3.55 20.92
N ALA A 442 5.67 4.22 22.06
CA ALA A 442 4.61 5.20 22.29
C ALA A 442 4.84 6.57 21.59
N HIS A 443 6.04 6.86 21.06
CA HIS A 443 6.37 8.26 20.72
C HIS A 443 6.24 8.64 19.25
N VAL A 444 6.03 7.72 18.32
CA VAL A 444 5.91 8.09 16.91
C VAL A 444 4.44 8.27 16.52
N GLU A 445 3.59 7.28 16.80
CA GLU A 445 2.15 7.39 16.56
C GLU A 445 1.46 8.42 17.44
N GLU A 446 1.70 8.46 18.76
CA GLU A 446 1.10 9.51 19.62
C GLU A 446 1.60 10.90 19.25
N ARG A 447 2.84 11.05 18.77
CA ARG A 447 3.32 12.33 18.26
C ARG A 447 2.66 12.68 16.94
N ILE A 448 2.49 11.73 16.02
CA ILE A 448 1.74 11.96 14.78
C ILE A 448 0.29 12.34 15.12
N TRP A 449 -0.35 11.63 16.04
CA TRP A 449 -1.70 11.92 16.54
C TRP A 449 -1.81 13.28 17.23
N ALA A 450 -0.90 13.63 18.14
CA ALA A 450 -0.89 14.92 18.82
C ALA A 450 -0.60 16.07 17.85
N ILE A 451 0.15 15.82 16.79
CA ILE A 451 0.49 16.82 15.79
C ILE A 451 -0.67 17.02 14.81
N VAL A 452 -1.33 15.94 14.37
CA VAL A 452 -2.54 16.04 13.53
C VAL A 452 -3.68 16.69 14.32
N ARG A 453 -3.91 16.31 15.58
CA ARG A 453 -4.99 16.87 16.41
C ARG A 453 -4.80 18.37 16.72
N ASN A 454 -3.56 18.84 16.88
CA ASN A 454 -3.23 20.26 17.12
C ASN A 454 -3.08 21.11 15.83
N GLN A 455 -3.21 20.52 14.64
CA GLN A 455 -3.17 21.28 13.38
C GLN A 455 -4.54 21.74 12.88
N TRP A 456 -5.64 21.16 13.40
CA TRP A 456 -6.99 21.32 12.88
C TRP A 456 -7.98 21.99 13.85
N PHE A 457 -7.58 22.22 15.11
CA PHE A 457 -8.27 23.08 16.08
C PHE A 457 -7.43 24.32 16.42
#